data_AF-A0A356WB57-F1
#
_entry.id   AF-A0A356WB57-F1
#
_cell.length_a   1.000
_cell.length_b   1.000
_cell.length_c   1.000
_cell.angle_alpha   90.00
_cell.angle_beta   90.00
_cell.angle_gamma   90.00
#
_symmetry.space_group_name_H-M   'P 1'
#
loop_
_entity.id
_entity.type
_entity.pdbx_description
1 polymer ?
#
loop_
_entity_poly.entity_id
_entity_poly.type
_entity_poly.pdbx_seq_one_letter_code
_entity_poly.pdbx_strand_id
1 'polypeptide(L)'
;CRPQALSVESANTAYTSAYSGTPEVVIPVAHHDGNYFADDATLDTLEGEGRVAFRYAKGQNPNGSARDIAGILSENGRILGMMPHPERAIGGHEGGTDGLGVFESLLSAA
;
A
#
# COMPACT_ATOMS: atom_id res chain seq x y z
N CYS A 1 -14.24 9.46 2.87
CA CYS A 1 -13.05 8.96 2.14
C CYS A 1 -12.32 10.10 1.52
N ARG A 2 -10.98 10.08 1.60
CA ARG A 2 -10.13 11.04 0.89
C ARG A 2 -9.22 10.25 -0.06
N PRO A 3 -9.08 10.65 -1.32
CA PRO A 3 -8.11 10.04 -2.22
C PRO A 3 -6.71 10.31 -1.67
N GLN A 4 -5.88 9.27 -1.62
CA GLN A 4 -4.54 9.36 -1.06
C GLN A 4 -3.55 8.83 -2.07
N ALA A 5 -2.59 9.67 -2.46
CA ALA A 5 -1.50 9.25 -3.33
C ALA A 5 -0.54 8.34 -2.55
N LEU A 6 -0.21 7.21 -3.15
CA LEU A 6 0.69 6.21 -2.62
C LEU A 6 1.81 5.93 -3.62
N SER A 7 3.00 5.65 -3.11
CA SER A 7 4.10 5.09 -3.89
C SER A 7 4.09 3.57 -3.77
N VAL A 8 4.28 2.88 -4.89
CA VAL A 8 4.44 1.42 -4.93
C VAL A 8 5.92 1.09 -4.77
N GLU A 9 6.30 0.53 -3.63
CA GLU A 9 7.72 0.30 -3.29
C GLU A 9 8.32 -0.88 -4.07
N SER A 10 7.52 -1.91 -4.31
CA SER A 10 7.93 -3.09 -5.08
C SER A 10 6.74 -3.63 -5.85
N ALA A 11 6.92 -3.83 -7.16
CA ALA A 11 5.96 -4.52 -8.03
C ALA A 11 6.29 -6.02 -8.18
N ASN A 12 7.07 -6.60 -7.27
CA ASN A 12 7.47 -8.01 -7.33
C ASN A 12 6.80 -8.85 -6.22
N THR A 13 5.52 -8.60 -5.97
CA THR A 13 4.76 -9.30 -4.91
C THR A 13 3.44 -9.81 -5.47
N ALA A 14 2.84 -10.78 -4.77
CA ALA A 14 1.51 -11.29 -5.13
C ALA A 14 0.40 -10.21 -5.11
N TYR A 15 0.66 -9.04 -4.52
CA TYR A 15 -0.31 -7.96 -4.39
C TYR A 15 0.00 -6.73 -5.25
N THR A 16 1.15 -6.69 -5.93
CA THR A 16 1.61 -5.48 -6.62
C THR A 16 2.18 -5.71 -8.01
N SER A 17 2.18 -6.94 -8.53
CA SER A 17 2.72 -7.27 -9.86
C SER A 17 2.06 -6.51 -11.02
N ALA A 18 0.76 -6.21 -10.91
CA ALA A 18 0.02 -5.42 -11.90
C ALA A 18 0.45 -3.93 -11.94
N TYR A 19 1.20 -3.45 -10.93
CA TYR A 19 1.74 -2.09 -10.88
C TYR A 19 3.13 -1.96 -11.51
N SER A 20 3.60 -2.96 -12.26
CA SER A 20 4.88 -2.86 -12.97
C SER A 20 4.88 -1.66 -13.93
N GLY A 21 5.77 -0.69 -13.69
CA GLY A 21 5.83 0.57 -14.45
C GLY A 21 4.89 1.68 -13.95
N THR A 22 4.15 1.44 -12.88
CA THR A 22 3.23 2.39 -12.24
C THR A 22 3.73 2.72 -10.82
N PRO A 23 4.61 3.73 -10.68
CA PRO A 23 5.28 4.01 -9.40
C PRO A 23 4.36 4.70 -8.37
N GLU A 24 3.26 5.31 -8.83
CA GLU A 24 2.31 5.99 -7.96
C GLU A 24 0.88 5.60 -8.31
N VAL A 25 0.05 5.44 -7.28
CA VAL A 25 -1.36 5.08 -7.36
C VAL A 25 -2.18 5.91 -6.38
N VAL A 26 -3.47 6.08 -6.66
CA VAL A 26 -4.39 6.77 -5.76
C VAL A 26 -5.38 5.79 -5.16
N ILE A 27 -5.29 5.56 -3.84
CA ILE A 27 -6.19 4.67 -3.12
C ILE A 27 -6.83 5.43 -1.95
N PRO A 28 -8.16 5.39 -1.78
CA PRO A 28 -8.83 6.18 -0.76
C PRO A 28 -8.54 5.67 0.65
N VAL A 29 -8.47 6.61 1.60
CA VAL A 29 -8.38 6.36 3.04
C VAL A 29 -9.69 6.82 3.69
N ALA A 30 -10.21 6.04 4.65
CA ALA A 30 -11.55 6.24 5.22
C ALA A 30 -11.61 6.22 6.76
N HIS A 31 -10.47 6.34 7.44
CA HIS A 31 -10.36 6.15 8.89
C HIS A 31 -9.61 7.30 9.55
N HIS A 32 -9.86 7.45 10.85
CA HIS A 32 -9.29 8.50 11.70
C HIS A 32 -8.04 8.04 12.47
N ASP A 33 -7.91 6.74 12.76
CA ASP A 33 -6.76 6.13 13.45
C ASP A 33 -6.06 5.09 12.54
N GLY A 34 -5.15 5.56 11.69
CA GLY A 34 -4.39 4.72 10.76
C GLY A 34 -2.87 4.89 10.82
N ASN A 35 -2.37 5.53 11.87
CA ASN A 35 -0.93 5.77 12.04
C ASN A 35 -0.22 4.44 12.28
N TYR A 36 0.58 4.00 11.31
CA TYR A 36 1.46 2.85 11.48
C TYR A 36 2.66 3.22 12.35
N PHE A 37 2.83 2.52 13.46
CA PHE A 37 3.93 2.74 14.40
C PHE A 37 4.59 1.42 14.80
N ALA A 38 5.91 1.41 14.86
CA ALA A 38 6.73 0.31 15.36
C ALA A 38 8.08 0.86 15.87
N ASP A 39 8.83 0.05 16.60
CA ASP A 39 10.21 0.39 17.00
C ASP A 39 11.18 0.40 15.80
N ASP A 40 12.31 1.08 15.96
CA ASP A 40 13.31 1.23 14.89
C ASP A 40 13.82 -0.11 14.36
N ALA A 41 14.00 -1.12 15.22
CA ALA A 41 14.46 -2.44 14.80
C ALA A 41 13.46 -3.14 13.89
N THR A 42 12.16 -3.04 14.21
CA THR A 42 11.07 -3.56 13.39
C THR A 42 10.99 -2.82 12.06
N LEU A 43 11.08 -1.50 12.09
CA LEU A 43 11.06 -0.69 10.88
C LEU A 43 12.28 -1.01 9.99
N ASP A 44 13.47 -1.14 10.55
CA ASP A 44 14.68 -1.52 9.82
C ASP A 44 14.57 -2.92 9.21
N THR A 45 13.93 -3.85 9.91
CA THR A 45 13.64 -5.20 9.37
C THR A 45 12.70 -5.10 8.16
N LEU A 46 11.61 -4.34 8.26
CA LEU A 46 10.65 -4.18 7.17
C LEU A 46 11.28 -3.54 5.92
N GLU A 47 12.14 -2.54 6.11
CA GLU A 47 12.89 -1.90 5.02
C GLU A 47 13.92 -2.84 4.42
N GLY A 48 14.76 -3.46 5.27
CA GLY A 48 15.86 -4.32 4.84
C GLY A 48 15.40 -5.60 4.14
N GLU A 49 14.24 -6.13 4.51
CA GLU A 49 13.62 -7.31 3.88
C GLU A 49 12.72 -6.94 2.69
N GLY A 50 12.56 -5.66 2.35
CA GLY A 50 11.71 -5.22 1.24
C GLY A 50 10.23 -5.53 1.46
N ARG A 51 9.77 -5.49 2.71
CA ARG A 51 8.40 -5.85 3.11
C ARG A 51 7.42 -4.68 3.13
N VAL A 52 7.87 -3.47 2.81
CA VAL A 52 6.98 -2.34 2.58
C VAL A 52 6.42 -2.47 1.15
N ALA A 53 5.10 -2.58 1.02
CA ALA A 53 4.44 -2.68 -0.28
C ALA A 53 4.00 -1.31 -0.80
N PHE A 54 3.50 -0.46 0.10
CA PHE A 54 3.00 0.87 -0.21
C PHE A 54 3.47 1.89 0.82
N ARG A 55 3.84 3.07 0.34
CA ARG A 55 3.98 4.27 1.17
C ARG A 55 2.98 5.31 0.78
N TYR A 56 2.64 6.20 1.69
CA TYR A 56 2.09 7.49 1.31
C TYR A 56 3.11 8.25 0.47
N ALA A 57 2.66 8.85 -0.64
CA ALA A 57 3.54 9.66 -1.46
C ALA A 57 4.16 10.80 -0.64
N LYS A 58 5.32 11.29 -1.07
CA LYS A 58 6.11 12.26 -0.29
C LYS A 58 5.28 13.49 0.11
N GLY A 59 5.24 13.78 1.41
CA GLY A 59 4.49 14.91 1.97
C GLY A 59 2.97 14.72 1.97
N GLN A 60 2.48 13.53 1.66
CA GLN A 60 1.06 13.19 1.62
C GLN A 60 0.63 12.31 2.79
N ASN A 61 1.54 11.89 3.67
CA ASN A 61 1.23 11.08 4.84
C ASN A 61 0.19 11.77 5.75
N PRO A 62 -1.05 11.25 5.82
CA PRO A 62 -2.17 11.97 6.42
C PRO A 62 -2.30 11.75 7.93
N ASN A 63 -1.62 10.72 8.46
CA ASN A 63 -1.82 10.22 9.82
C ASN A 63 -0.51 10.13 10.62
N GLY A 64 0.63 10.46 10.02
CA GLY A 64 1.94 10.44 10.67
C GLY A 64 2.52 9.03 10.81
N SER A 65 2.13 8.09 9.94
CA SER A 65 2.74 6.75 9.89
C SER A 65 4.26 6.83 9.83
N ALA A 66 4.94 5.99 10.61
CA ALA A 66 6.37 5.84 10.58
C ALA A 66 6.86 5.49 9.17
N ARG A 67 7.89 6.20 8.70
CA ARG A 67 8.51 6.04 7.37
C ARG A 67 7.49 6.10 6.21
N ASP A 68 6.40 6.84 6.40
CA ASP A 68 5.31 6.98 5.44
C ASP A 68 4.64 5.64 5.07
N ILE A 69 4.76 4.61 5.89
CA ILE A 69 4.24 3.26 5.59
C ILE A 69 2.71 3.27 5.53
N ALA A 70 2.18 2.78 4.41
CA ALA A 70 0.75 2.62 4.15
C ALA A 70 0.33 1.13 4.02
N GLY A 71 1.27 0.25 3.69
CA GLY A 71 1.04 -1.20 3.67
C GLY A 71 2.32 -2.03 3.75
N ILE A 72 2.24 -3.15 4.46
CA ILE A 72 3.34 -4.08 4.73
C ILE A 72 2.96 -5.53 4.42
N LEU A 73 3.97 -6.34 4.13
CA LEU A 73 3.84 -7.76 3.90
C LEU A 73 4.31 -8.58 5.10
N SER A 74 3.74 -9.78 5.28
CA SER A 74 4.32 -10.81 6.15
C SER A 74 5.70 -11.23 5.66
N GLU A 75 6.48 -11.85 6.53
CA GLU A 75 7.84 -12.36 6.22
C GLU A 75 7.87 -13.26 4.98
N ASN A 76 6.82 -14.06 4.78
CA ASN A 76 6.69 -14.94 3.62
C ASN A 76 5.95 -14.31 2.42
N GLY A 77 5.61 -13.01 2.49
CA GLY A 77 4.93 -12.27 1.42
C GLY A 77 3.46 -12.63 1.17
N ARG A 78 2.86 -13.54 1.95
CA ARG A 78 1.50 -14.07 1.70
C ARG A 78 0.37 -13.28 2.35
N ILE A 79 0.69 -12.32 3.22
CA ILE A 79 -0.31 -11.50 3.91
C ILE A 79 0.09 -10.06 3.67
N LEU A 80 -0.82 -9.29 3.06
CA LEU A 80 -0.73 -7.83 2.98
C LEU A 80 -1.62 -7.21 4.05
N GLY A 81 -1.02 -6.40 4.93
CA GLY A 81 -1.75 -5.48 5.80
C GLY A 81 -1.61 -4.07 5.25
N MET A 82 -2.71 -3.37 5.01
CA MET A 82 -2.68 -1.99 4.53
C MET A 82 -3.84 -1.19 5.10
N MET A 83 -3.61 0.11 5.27
CA MET A 83 -4.65 1.04 5.68
C MET A 83 -5.52 1.53 4.51
N PRO A 84 -4.96 1.95 3.36
CA PRO A 84 -5.79 2.39 2.23
C PRO A 84 -6.76 1.29 1.77
N HIS A 85 -7.91 1.69 1.23
CA HIS A 85 -9.01 0.80 0.83
C HIS A 85 -9.01 0.55 -0.70
N PRO A 86 -8.21 -0.40 -1.23
CA PRO A 86 -8.17 -0.69 -2.67
C PRO A 86 -9.52 -1.13 -3.22
N GLU A 87 -10.35 -1.80 -2.41
CA GLU A 87 -11.69 -2.25 -2.79
C GLU A 87 -12.66 -1.11 -3.14
N ARG A 88 -12.37 0.11 -2.68
CA ARG A 88 -13.16 1.31 -2.97
C ARG A 88 -12.68 2.05 -4.23
N ALA A 89 -11.50 1.69 -4.75
CA ALA A 89 -10.91 2.24 -5.96
C ALA A 89 -10.98 1.25 -7.15
N ILE A 90 -12.10 0.54 -7.30
CA ILE A 90 -12.34 -0.40 -8.42
C ILE A 90 -13.46 0.03 -9.37
N GLY A 91 -14.41 0.86 -8.90
CA GLY A 91 -15.63 1.21 -9.63
C GLY A 91 -15.71 2.66 -10.11
N GLY A 92 -14.59 3.41 -10.07
CA GLY A 92 -14.49 4.79 -10.54
C GLY A 92 -15.17 5.87 -9.68
N HIS A 93 -16.12 5.52 -8.81
CA HIS A 93 -16.94 6.49 -8.06
C HIS A 93 -16.25 7.09 -6.81
N GLU A 94 -15.28 6.42 -6.19
CA GLU A 94 -14.71 6.85 -4.89
C GLU A 94 -13.18 7.04 -4.88
N GLY A 95 -12.50 6.91 -6.03
CA GLY A 95 -11.04 7.06 -6.08
C GLY A 95 -10.37 6.60 -7.38
N GLY A 96 -11.11 6.43 -8.48
CA GLY A 96 -10.58 5.87 -9.71
C GLY A 96 -10.60 4.34 -9.76
N THR A 97 -9.66 3.77 -10.51
CA THR A 97 -9.55 2.33 -10.80
C THR A 97 -8.23 1.72 -10.32
N ASP A 98 -7.37 2.52 -9.66
CA ASP A 98 -6.02 2.09 -9.29
C ASP A 98 -6.03 0.94 -8.25
N GLY A 99 -7.12 0.77 -7.51
CA GLY A 99 -7.29 -0.35 -6.59
C GLY A 99 -7.43 -1.71 -7.29
N LEU A 100 -7.78 -1.75 -8.58
CA LEU A 100 -7.87 -2.98 -9.36
C LEU A 100 -6.55 -3.74 -9.39
N GLY A 101 -5.43 -3.03 -9.47
CA GLY A 101 -4.11 -3.65 -9.58
C GLY A 101 -3.78 -4.58 -8.41
N VAL A 102 -4.27 -4.31 -7.19
CA VAL A 102 -4.09 -5.23 -6.04
C VAL A 102 -4.75 -6.58 -6.33
N PHE A 103 -5.99 -6.56 -6.83
CA PHE A 103 -6.76 -7.78 -7.09
C PHE A 103 -6.30 -8.49 -8.35
N GLU A 104 -5.93 -7.77 -9.40
CA GLU A 104 -5.34 -8.33 -10.62
C GLU A 104 -4.01 -9.04 -10.31
N SER A 105 -3.17 -8.44 -9.46
CA SER A 105 -1.93 -9.07 -8.99
C SER A 105 -2.20 -10.38 -8.25
N LEU A 106 -3.19 -10.38 -7.35
CA LEU A 106 -3.57 -11.57 -6.58
C LEU A 106 -4.10 -12.70 -7.48
N LEU A 107 -4.93 -12.36 -8.48
CA LEU A 107 -5.45 -13.32 -9.44
C LEU A 107 -4.34 -13.92 -10.31
N SER A 108 -3.32 -13.14 -10.65
CA SER A 108 -2.16 -13.63 -11.41
C SER A 108 -1.19 -14.47 -10.58
N ALA A 109 -1.24 -14.37 -9.25
CA ALA A 109 -0.36 -15.12 -8.35
C ALA A 109 -0.95 -16.48 -7.92
N ALA A 110 -2.21 -16.75 -8.27
CA ALA A 110 -2.97 -17.96 -7.94
C ALA A 110 -2.73 -19.13 -8.92
#